data_AF-A0A940YCR0-F1
#
_entry.id   AF-A0A940YCR0-F1
#
_cell.length_a   1.000
_cell.length_b   1.000
_cell.length_c   1.000
_cell.angle_alpha   90.00
_cell.angle_beta   90.00
_cell.angle_gamma   90.00
#
_symmetry.space_group_name_H-M   'P 1'
#
loop_
_entity.id
_entity.type
_entity.pdbx_description
1 polymer ?
#
loop_
_entity_poly.entity_id
_entity_poly.type
_entity_poly.pdbx_seq_one_letter_code
_entity_poly.pdbx_strand_id
1 'polypeptide(L)'
;MRVVLPSLIALAAAAVAGQALAQQVVKPPQSQAWIDVATYGGMGGLGGAGGGNPMAMLGGLFGGAGGKNSFGNTQVGQAGRWVDVTLMTRANPQLQDAQQAVPAGFLSPALKLQAPRETKGTLPPESGEERAEEPRYEKPEGKIYLYWGCGDTVRAGQPKVLDMATATPADLAKFFQVRSATQRGTHQATGRPVWPSPADSRMVPPQASLVGEHAFSGQGVPEAFRFQVGAQQDLMPAIELAQRNADGAWALTWTPPPTARAQFLAAMGGRGKNEMVLWTSAEVPETGFGLFDYQTNAAVDRWLKEKVLLSPSTSQCTVPKGVFTGEGGMLRAIAYGSELNLAHPPRPTDPKQAWEPQWAVKLRVKSQSTAMLGMEGGMPTRGMPAEPAPAPQEEGNKLPNAKDLLKGIFGR
;
A
#
# COMPACT_ATOMS: atom_id res chain seq x y z
N MET A 1 -4.38 78.99 48.81
CA MET A 1 -5.19 77.95 49.45
C MET A 1 -6.28 77.53 48.47
N ARG A 2 -6.06 76.44 47.72
CA ARG A 2 -7.07 75.85 46.83
C ARG A 2 -7.01 74.35 47.01
N VAL A 3 -8.18 73.81 47.34
CA VAL A 3 -8.46 72.44 47.79
C VAL A 3 -8.26 71.46 46.63
N VAL A 4 -7.57 70.35 46.92
CA VAL A 4 -7.38 69.20 46.02
C VAL A 4 -8.60 68.28 46.14
N LEU A 5 -9.30 68.03 45.03
CA LEU A 5 -10.27 66.93 44.89
C LEU A 5 -9.58 65.73 44.23
N PRO A 6 -9.77 64.49 44.72
CA PRO A 6 -9.20 63.29 44.09
C PRO A 6 -10.07 62.84 42.90
N SER A 7 -9.43 62.60 41.76
CA SER A 7 -10.05 61.96 40.59
C SER A 7 -10.02 60.44 40.74
N LEU A 8 -11.21 59.83 40.77
CA LEU A 8 -11.42 58.38 40.69
C LEU A 8 -11.09 57.89 39.27
N ILE A 9 -10.05 57.08 39.13
CA ILE A 9 -9.76 56.33 37.91
C ILE A 9 -10.56 55.02 37.96
N ALA A 10 -11.59 54.91 37.13
CA ALA A 10 -12.30 53.66 36.91
C ALA A 10 -11.54 52.81 35.88
N LEU A 11 -10.97 51.69 36.33
CA LEU A 11 -10.40 50.65 35.47
C LEU A 11 -11.56 49.89 34.78
N ALA A 12 -11.78 50.14 33.49
CA ALA A 12 -12.65 49.31 32.67
C ALA A 12 -11.89 48.03 32.26
N ALA A 13 -12.19 46.91 32.92
CA ALA A 13 -11.72 45.60 32.50
C ALA A 13 -12.47 45.16 31.23
N ALA A 14 -11.80 45.24 30.07
CA ALA A 14 -12.31 44.66 28.83
C ALA A 14 -12.23 43.12 28.92
N ALA A 15 -13.37 42.48 29.18
CA ALA A 15 -13.50 41.04 29.07
C ALA A 15 -13.42 40.64 27.59
N VAL A 16 -12.28 40.09 27.17
CA VAL A 16 -12.16 39.39 25.88
C VAL A 16 -12.87 38.05 26.03
N ALA A 17 -14.16 38.01 25.71
CA ALA A 17 -14.89 36.77 25.56
C ALA A 17 -14.37 36.04 24.31
N GLY A 18 -13.52 35.02 24.52
CA GLY A 18 -13.14 34.10 23.47
C GLY A 18 -14.39 33.40 22.92
N GLN A 19 -14.74 33.68 21.67
CA GLN A 19 -15.79 32.93 20.98
C GLN A 19 -15.28 31.50 20.78
N ALA A 20 -15.79 30.57 21.59
CA ALA A 20 -15.66 29.14 21.30
C ALA A 20 -16.34 28.90 19.94
N LEU A 21 -15.55 28.52 18.93
CA LEU A 21 -16.09 28.10 17.64
C LEU A 21 -17.04 26.93 17.89
N ALA A 22 -18.32 27.10 17.56
CA ALA A 22 -19.32 26.05 17.71
C ALA A 22 -18.84 24.80 16.94
N GLN A 23 -18.67 23.69 17.65
CA GLN A 23 -18.26 22.43 17.03
C GLN A 23 -19.47 21.82 16.33
N GLN A 24 -19.36 21.62 15.01
CA GLN A 24 -20.44 21.05 14.20
C GLN A 24 -20.77 19.63 14.62
N VAL A 25 -22.07 19.33 14.79
CA VAL A 25 -22.54 17.96 15.02
C VAL A 25 -22.38 17.16 13.73
N VAL A 26 -21.53 16.13 13.75
CA VAL A 26 -21.28 15.23 12.62
C VAL A 26 -21.73 13.82 12.97
N LYS A 27 -22.75 13.32 12.29
CA LYS A 27 -23.18 11.92 12.39
C LYS A 27 -22.42 11.05 11.38
N PRO A 28 -22.17 9.77 11.68
CA PRO A 28 -21.57 8.85 10.72
C PRO A 28 -22.53 8.59 9.54
N PRO A 29 -22.00 8.24 8.35
CA PRO A 29 -22.84 7.89 7.21
C PRO A 29 -23.70 6.65 7.47
N GLN A 30 -24.90 6.60 6.87
CA GLN A 30 -25.74 5.39 6.89
C GLN A 30 -25.12 4.25 6.09
N SER A 31 -24.48 4.54 4.96
CA SER A 31 -23.67 3.57 4.19
C SER A 31 -22.29 4.10 3.87
N GLN A 32 -21.27 3.24 3.93
CA GLN A 32 -19.90 3.64 3.64
C GLN A 32 -19.23 2.62 2.75
N ALA A 33 -18.57 3.12 1.71
CA ALA A 33 -17.71 2.32 0.84
C ALA A 33 -16.25 2.76 0.98
N TRP A 34 -15.36 1.76 0.94
CA TRP A 34 -13.92 1.96 0.81
C TRP A 34 -13.47 1.28 -0.48
N ILE A 35 -12.62 1.94 -1.24
CA ILE A 35 -12.02 1.44 -2.47
C ILE A 35 -10.52 1.71 -2.38
N ASP A 36 -9.73 0.65 -2.34
CA ASP A 36 -8.27 0.74 -2.39
C ASP A 36 -7.82 0.27 -3.77
N VAL A 37 -6.89 1.00 -4.37
CA VAL A 37 -6.38 0.74 -5.72
C VAL A 37 -4.87 0.70 -5.66
N ALA A 38 -4.27 -0.38 -6.14
CA ALA A 38 -2.83 -0.54 -6.17
C ALA A 38 -2.37 -1.08 -7.51
N THR A 39 -1.32 -0.46 -8.05
CA THR A 39 -0.52 -1.05 -9.13
C THR A 39 0.84 -1.43 -8.56
N TYR A 40 1.27 -2.67 -8.74
CA TYR A 40 2.62 -3.12 -8.39
C TYR A 40 3.42 -3.42 -9.66
N GLY A 41 4.65 -2.92 -9.71
CA GLY A 41 5.64 -3.22 -10.75
C GLY A 41 6.92 -3.83 -10.19
N GLY A 42 7.86 -4.12 -11.09
CA GLY A 42 9.15 -4.71 -10.74
C GLY A 42 9.05 -6.16 -10.30
N MET A 43 10.05 -6.64 -9.55
CA MET A 43 10.17 -8.03 -9.10
C MET A 43 9.30 -8.32 -7.86
N GLY A 44 8.08 -7.79 -7.86
CA GLY A 44 7.12 -7.89 -6.76
C GLY A 44 6.48 -9.27 -6.73
N GLY A 45 6.93 -10.13 -5.81
CA GLY A 45 6.31 -11.44 -5.55
C GLY A 45 7.14 -12.43 -4.72
N LEU A 46 8.08 -12.01 -3.88
CA LEU A 46 8.84 -12.93 -3.00
C LEU A 46 8.44 -12.82 -1.50
N GLY A 47 7.33 -12.14 -1.21
CA GLY A 47 6.78 -12.03 0.15
C GLY A 47 5.99 -13.25 0.63
N GLY A 48 6.03 -14.38 -0.08
CA GLY A 48 5.25 -15.56 0.29
C GLY A 48 5.58 -16.79 -0.53
N ALA A 49 6.77 -17.36 -0.33
CA ALA A 49 7.05 -18.80 -0.48
C ALA A 49 8.55 -19.02 -0.28
N GLY A 50 8.92 -19.62 0.85
CA GLY A 50 10.15 -20.40 0.87
C GLY A 50 10.02 -21.54 -0.14
N GLY A 51 11.00 -21.67 -1.03
CA GLY A 51 11.10 -22.78 -1.98
C GLY A 51 11.07 -22.33 -3.43
N GLY A 52 12.26 -22.13 -4.01
CA GLY A 52 12.42 -22.01 -5.45
C GLY A 52 12.00 -23.31 -6.13
N ASN A 53 10.78 -23.34 -6.67
CA ASN A 53 10.30 -24.45 -7.47
C ASN A 53 10.36 -24.05 -8.97
N PRO A 54 11.24 -24.66 -9.78
CA PRO A 54 11.36 -24.39 -11.22
C PRO A 54 10.04 -24.57 -11.99
N MET A 55 9.09 -25.34 -11.46
CA MET A 55 7.77 -25.54 -12.08
C MET A 55 6.84 -24.32 -12.01
N ALA A 56 7.02 -23.39 -11.07
CA ALA A 56 6.25 -22.14 -11.04
C ALA A 56 6.65 -21.21 -12.20
N MET A 57 7.92 -21.28 -12.62
CA MET A 57 8.44 -20.54 -13.77
C MET A 57 7.90 -21.13 -15.09
N LEU A 58 7.77 -22.46 -15.18
CA LEU A 58 7.20 -23.14 -16.35
C LEU A 58 5.70 -22.88 -16.50
N GLY A 59 4.96 -22.72 -15.40
CA GLY A 59 3.54 -22.32 -15.42
C GLY A 59 3.29 -20.91 -15.99
N GLY A 60 4.29 -20.02 -15.94
CA GLY A 60 4.24 -18.72 -16.59
C GLY A 60 4.40 -18.75 -18.11
N LEU A 61 5.03 -19.79 -18.65
CA LEU A 61 5.20 -19.98 -20.09
C LEU A 61 3.97 -20.59 -20.76
N PHE A 62 3.13 -21.32 -20.02
CA PHE A 62 1.89 -21.95 -20.52
C PHE A 62 0.62 -21.11 -20.28
N GLY A 63 0.75 -19.81 -20.06
CA GLY A 63 -0.40 -18.89 -19.95
C GLY A 63 -1.17 -18.94 -18.63
N GLY A 64 -0.58 -19.52 -17.56
CA GLY A 64 -1.21 -19.70 -16.25
C GLY A 64 -0.73 -18.76 -15.13
N ALA A 65 0.14 -17.77 -15.40
CA ALA A 65 0.70 -16.88 -14.38
C ALA A 65 -0.11 -15.60 -14.12
N GLY A 66 -1.44 -15.71 -14.06
CA GLY A 66 -2.26 -14.69 -13.42
C GLY A 66 -2.50 -15.12 -11.98
N GLY A 67 -1.71 -14.63 -11.02
CA GLY A 67 -1.99 -14.98 -9.61
C GLY A 67 -3.41 -14.56 -9.22
N LYS A 68 -3.98 -15.28 -8.25
CA LYS A 68 -5.41 -15.21 -7.92
C LYS A 68 -5.80 -13.85 -7.35
N ASN A 69 -6.84 -13.21 -7.89
CA ASN A 69 -7.38 -11.99 -7.29
C ASN A 69 -8.02 -12.31 -5.94
N SER A 70 -7.46 -11.74 -4.88
CA SER A 70 -7.89 -11.97 -3.51
C SER A 70 -7.93 -10.64 -2.78
N PHE A 71 -8.91 -10.48 -1.90
CA PHE A 71 -9.01 -9.30 -1.06
C PHE A 71 -7.75 -9.11 -0.23
N GLY A 72 -7.24 -7.88 -0.20
CA GLY A 72 -6.01 -7.52 0.51
C GLY A 72 -4.78 -7.44 -0.40
N ASN A 73 -4.90 -7.86 -1.67
CA ASN A 73 -3.83 -7.71 -2.65
C ASN A 73 -3.46 -6.23 -2.91
N THR A 74 -4.31 -5.26 -2.50
CA THR A 74 -3.97 -3.83 -2.55
C THR A 74 -3.06 -3.35 -1.41
N GLN A 75 -2.88 -4.17 -0.36
CA GLN A 75 -1.96 -3.87 0.74
C GLN A 75 -0.56 -4.37 0.40
N VAL A 76 -0.49 -5.66 0.05
CA VAL A 76 0.72 -6.35 -0.42
C VAL A 76 0.30 -7.25 -1.56
N GLY A 77 0.84 -6.99 -2.75
CA GLY A 77 0.48 -7.72 -3.96
C GLY A 77 1.72 -8.03 -4.79
N GLN A 78 1.57 -9.01 -5.68
CA GLN A 78 2.52 -9.24 -6.75
C GLN A 78 2.33 -8.22 -7.89
N ALA A 79 3.26 -8.20 -8.84
CA ALA A 79 3.16 -7.35 -10.03
C ALA A 79 1.78 -7.48 -10.71
N GLY A 80 1.15 -6.34 -11.01
CA GLY A 80 -0.21 -6.29 -11.54
C GLY A 80 -1.04 -5.14 -10.97
N ARG A 81 -2.34 -5.15 -11.28
CA ARG A 81 -3.32 -4.17 -10.84
C ARG A 81 -4.32 -4.83 -9.90
N TRP A 82 -4.62 -4.16 -8.81
CA TRP A 82 -5.46 -4.68 -7.75
C TRP A 82 -6.41 -3.59 -7.30
N VAL A 83 -7.65 -4.00 -7.04
CA VAL A 83 -8.67 -3.16 -6.44
C VAL A 83 -9.31 -3.97 -5.33
N ASP A 84 -9.48 -3.36 -4.16
CA ASP A 84 -10.25 -3.91 -3.07
C ASP A 84 -11.44 -2.98 -2.82
N VAL A 85 -12.58 -3.55 -2.48
CA VAL A 85 -13.80 -2.83 -2.20
C VAL A 85 -14.41 -3.39 -0.94
N THR A 86 -14.86 -2.52 -0.04
CA THR A 86 -15.63 -2.89 1.14
C THR A 86 -16.88 -2.03 1.19
N LEU A 87 -18.04 -2.64 1.42
CA LEU A 87 -19.29 -1.92 1.67
C LEU A 87 -19.80 -2.22 3.08
N MET A 88 -20.36 -1.20 3.72
CA MET A 88 -21.14 -1.34 4.95
C MET A 88 -22.40 -0.48 4.87
N THR A 89 -23.48 -0.97 5.45
CA THR A 89 -24.67 -0.18 5.77
C THR A 89 -25.11 -0.41 7.21
N ARG A 90 -25.61 0.65 7.85
CA ARG A 90 -26.16 0.61 9.20
C ARG A 90 -27.59 0.07 9.24
N ALA A 91 -28.33 0.20 8.14
CA ALA A 91 -29.69 -0.33 8.04
C ALA A 91 -29.72 -1.86 7.90
N ASN A 92 -28.58 -2.47 7.55
CA ASN A 92 -28.38 -3.92 7.55
C ASN A 92 -26.93 -4.25 7.97
N PRO A 93 -26.65 -4.31 9.29
CA PRO A 93 -25.30 -4.58 9.79
C PRO A 93 -24.75 -5.98 9.46
N GLN A 94 -25.62 -6.89 9.01
CA GLN A 94 -25.29 -8.26 8.62
C GLN A 94 -25.45 -8.46 7.10
N LEU A 95 -25.23 -7.41 6.32
CA LEU A 95 -25.32 -7.45 4.86
C LEU A 95 -24.40 -8.54 4.30
N GLN A 96 -24.98 -9.52 3.60
CA GLN A 96 -24.23 -10.66 3.05
C GLN A 96 -23.74 -10.40 1.64
N ASP A 97 -24.57 -9.78 0.80
CA ASP A 97 -24.27 -9.55 -0.61
C ASP A 97 -24.61 -8.11 -1.00
N ALA A 98 -23.81 -7.57 -1.91
CA ALA A 98 -24.03 -6.26 -2.51
C ALA A 98 -23.47 -6.22 -3.94
N GLN A 99 -23.81 -5.19 -4.69
CA GLN A 99 -23.21 -4.95 -6.00
C GLN A 99 -22.59 -3.56 -6.07
N GLN A 100 -21.52 -3.46 -6.85
CA GLN A 100 -20.98 -2.19 -7.30
C GLN A 100 -21.16 -2.08 -8.82
N ALA A 101 -22.02 -1.18 -9.26
CA ALA A 101 -22.01 -0.73 -10.64
C ALA A 101 -20.70 0.02 -10.90
N VAL A 102 -20.04 -0.33 -12.00
CA VAL A 102 -18.73 0.20 -12.39
C VAL A 102 -18.78 0.69 -13.85
N PRO A 103 -17.91 1.64 -14.24
CA PRO A 103 -17.81 2.09 -15.62
C PRO A 103 -17.50 0.94 -16.58
N ALA A 104 -17.95 1.07 -17.84
CA ALA A 104 -17.71 0.08 -18.88
C ALA A 104 -16.21 -0.19 -19.12
N GLY A 105 -15.38 0.85 -18.97
CA GLY A 105 -13.91 0.75 -19.09
C GLY A 105 -13.21 0.08 -17.92
N PHE A 106 -13.91 -0.32 -16.86
CA PHE A 106 -13.33 -1.00 -15.70
C PHE A 106 -13.46 -2.53 -15.80
N LEU A 107 -14.59 -3.06 -15.31
CA LEU A 107 -14.86 -4.49 -15.15
C LEU A 107 -16.37 -4.75 -15.26
N SER A 108 -16.99 -4.44 -16.40
CA SER A 108 -18.40 -4.78 -16.64
C SER A 108 -18.60 -6.30 -16.82
N PRO A 109 -19.70 -6.91 -16.30
CA PRO A 109 -20.81 -6.32 -15.54
C PRO A 109 -20.43 -5.99 -14.08
N ALA A 110 -21.34 -5.32 -13.35
CA ALA A 110 -21.20 -4.92 -11.95
C ALA A 110 -20.46 -5.95 -11.06
N LEU A 111 -19.61 -5.46 -10.17
CA LEU A 111 -18.88 -6.31 -9.23
C LEU A 111 -19.84 -6.94 -8.24
N LYS A 112 -19.66 -8.22 -7.94
CA LYS A 112 -20.42 -8.91 -6.90
C LYS A 112 -19.62 -8.94 -5.61
N LEU A 113 -20.09 -8.23 -4.60
CA LEU A 113 -19.49 -8.20 -3.28
C LEU A 113 -20.15 -9.26 -2.41
N GLN A 114 -19.34 -9.99 -1.64
CA GLN A 114 -19.82 -11.01 -0.70
C GLN A 114 -19.12 -10.84 0.64
N ALA A 115 -19.89 -10.94 1.73
CA ALA A 115 -19.35 -10.85 3.08
C ALA A 115 -18.45 -12.05 3.36
N PRO A 116 -17.30 -11.86 4.02
CA PRO A 116 -16.53 -12.97 4.55
C PRO A 116 -17.42 -13.85 5.42
N ARG A 117 -17.34 -15.16 5.22
CA ARG A 117 -17.99 -16.11 6.12
C ARG A 117 -17.32 -15.98 7.50
N GLU A 118 -18.11 -16.10 8.55
CA GLU A 118 -17.56 -16.31 9.88
C GLU A 118 -16.75 -17.61 9.87
N THR A 119 -15.44 -17.50 9.75
CA THR A 119 -14.56 -18.54 10.26
C THR A 119 -14.66 -18.41 11.77
N LYS A 120 -15.46 -19.26 12.42
CA LYS A 120 -15.21 -19.59 13.83
C LYS A 120 -13.72 -19.87 13.88
N GLY A 121 -12.96 -18.99 14.51
CA GLY A 121 -11.57 -19.27 14.76
C GLY A 121 -11.56 -20.58 15.55
N THR A 122 -11.15 -21.67 14.92
CA THR A 122 -10.30 -22.58 15.66
C THR A 122 -9.14 -21.70 16.07
N LEU A 123 -9.17 -21.27 17.34
CA LEU A 123 -7.94 -20.98 18.05
C LEU A 123 -6.96 -22.09 17.62
N PRO A 124 -5.70 -21.75 17.28
CA PRO A 124 -4.67 -22.78 17.25
C PRO A 124 -4.89 -23.66 18.48
N PRO A 125 -4.92 -25.01 18.37
CA PRO A 125 -5.08 -25.85 19.54
C PRO A 125 -4.15 -25.29 20.59
N GLU A 126 -4.70 -24.92 21.77
CA GLU A 126 -3.87 -24.45 22.87
C GLU A 126 -2.80 -25.51 23.03
N SER A 127 -1.57 -25.16 22.64
CA SER A 127 -0.41 -25.98 22.91
C SER A 127 -0.45 -26.19 24.41
N GLY A 128 -0.71 -27.43 24.82
CA GLY A 128 -0.92 -27.78 26.22
C GLY A 128 0.18 -27.19 27.08
N GLU A 129 -0.18 -26.76 28.29
CA GLU A 129 0.64 -26.11 29.31
C GLU A 129 2.13 -26.49 29.27
N GLU A 130 2.87 -25.87 28.37
CA GLU A 130 4.32 -25.77 28.44
C GLU A 130 4.54 -24.48 29.21
N ARG A 131 5.03 -24.62 30.44
CA ARG A 131 5.43 -23.48 31.28
C ARG A 131 6.21 -22.52 30.40
N ALA A 132 5.67 -21.32 30.19
CA ALA A 132 6.41 -20.24 29.58
C ALA A 132 7.60 -19.93 30.49
N GLU A 133 8.75 -20.52 30.20
CA GLU A 133 10.01 -19.86 30.53
C GLU A 133 9.90 -18.46 29.92
N GLU A 134 10.07 -17.42 30.74
CA GLU A 134 10.26 -16.07 30.21
C GLU A 134 11.29 -16.17 29.09
N PRO A 135 10.96 -15.87 27.83
CA PRO A 135 11.93 -15.97 26.76
C PRO A 135 13.10 -15.08 27.17
N ARG A 136 14.27 -15.69 27.37
CA ARG A 136 15.50 -14.95 27.61
C ARG A 136 15.59 -13.90 26.51
N TYR A 137 15.40 -12.64 26.89
CA TYR A 137 15.50 -11.53 25.96
C TYR A 137 16.98 -11.37 25.60
N GLU A 138 17.44 -12.19 24.65
CA GLU A 138 18.69 -11.92 23.97
C GLU A 138 18.50 -10.59 23.24
N LYS A 139 19.20 -9.57 23.70
CA LYS A 139 19.23 -8.28 23.01
C LYS A 139 19.65 -8.57 21.56
N PRO A 140 18.90 -8.08 20.56
CA PRO A 140 19.32 -8.23 19.18
C PRO A 140 20.73 -7.66 19.04
N GLU A 141 21.69 -8.47 18.61
CA GLU A 141 23.02 -7.97 18.28
C GLU A 141 22.97 -7.35 16.88
N GLY A 142 23.69 -6.24 16.66
CA GLY A 142 23.82 -5.66 15.33
C GLY A 142 23.75 -4.13 15.26
N LYS A 143 24.03 -3.59 14.07
CA LYS A 143 23.97 -2.14 13.80
C LYS A 143 23.03 -1.85 12.64
N ILE A 144 22.25 -0.79 12.79
CA ILE A 144 21.41 -0.25 11.72
C ILE A 144 21.96 1.10 11.29
N TYR A 145 22.27 1.23 10.01
CA TYR A 145 22.80 2.45 9.40
C TYR A 145 21.70 3.11 8.57
N LEU A 146 21.28 4.31 8.95
CA LEU A 146 20.32 5.10 8.18
C LEU A 146 21.04 6.20 7.38
N TYR A 147 20.90 6.11 6.06
CA TYR A 147 21.27 7.13 5.08
C TYR A 147 20.01 7.75 4.48
N TRP A 148 20.11 8.99 3.99
CA TRP A 148 18.97 9.69 3.39
C TRP A 148 19.40 10.71 2.32
N GLY A 149 18.55 10.83 1.32
CA GLY A 149 18.63 11.79 0.23
C GLY A 149 19.20 11.21 -1.04
N CYS A 150 18.76 11.82 -2.14
CA CYS A 150 19.34 11.64 -3.46
C CYS A 150 20.64 12.45 -3.59
N GLY A 151 21.70 11.83 -4.13
CA GLY A 151 22.96 12.48 -4.44
C GLY A 151 24.09 11.49 -4.67
N ASP A 152 25.18 11.94 -5.28
CA ASP A 152 26.31 11.05 -5.63
C ASP A 152 27.15 10.67 -4.39
N THR A 153 27.17 11.54 -3.38
CA THR A 153 27.98 11.39 -2.17
C THR A 153 27.13 11.46 -0.89
N VAL A 154 27.59 10.76 0.15
CA VAL A 154 26.98 10.81 1.48
C VAL A 154 27.25 12.19 2.07
N ARG A 155 26.18 12.92 2.43
CA ARG A 155 26.27 14.26 3.02
C ARG A 155 26.73 14.21 4.47
N ALA A 156 27.27 15.31 4.97
CA ALA A 156 27.68 15.44 6.37
C ALA A 156 26.52 15.12 7.33
N GLY A 157 26.84 14.47 8.46
CA GLY A 157 25.85 14.02 9.46
C GLY A 157 25.23 12.64 9.19
N GLN A 158 25.69 11.94 8.15
CA GLN A 158 25.26 10.58 7.79
C GLN A 158 26.42 9.58 7.89
N PRO A 159 26.13 8.29 8.16
CA PRO A 159 24.83 7.75 8.53
C PRO A 159 24.45 8.06 9.99
N LYS A 160 23.14 8.01 10.29
CA LYS A 160 22.69 7.82 11.67
C LYS A 160 22.81 6.34 12.01
N VAL A 161 23.55 6.00 13.07
CA VAL A 161 23.81 4.61 13.47
C VAL A 161 23.04 4.30 14.75
N LEU A 162 22.34 3.16 14.74
CA LEU A 162 21.75 2.56 15.93
C LEU A 162 22.50 1.26 16.21
N ASP A 163 23.17 1.21 17.36
CA ASP A 163 23.80 -0.01 17.87
C ASP A 163 22.83 -0.72 18.82
N MET A 164 22.32 -1.88 18.40
CA MET A 164 21.28 -2.61 19.13
C MET A 164 21.79 -3.18 20.46
N ALA A 165 23.11 -3.39 20.60
CA ALA A 165 23.69 -3.89 21.84
C ALA A 165 23.64 -2.82 22.96
N THR A 166 23.79 -1.55 22.59
CA THR A 166 23.88 -0.43 23.53
C THR A 166 22.66 0.49 23.54
N ALA A 167 21.74 0.36 22.57
CA ALA A 167 20.60 1.26 22.42
C ALA A 167 19.70 1.27 23.66
N THR A 168 19.31 2.47 24.09
CA THR A 168 18.26 2.65 25.09
C THR A 168 16.87 2.64 24.42
N PRO A 169 15.78 2.43 25.18
CA PRO A 169 14.42 2.60 24.64
C PRO A 169 14.19 3.99 24.02
N ALA A 170 14.83 5.04 24.55
CA ALA A 170 14.75 6.38 23.99
C ALA A 170 15.48 6.50 22.64
N ASP A 171 16.61 5.82 22.46
CA ASP A 171 17.33 5.78 21.19
C ASP A 171 16.52 5.03 20.13
N LEU A 172 15.92 3.90 20.52
CA LEU A 172 15.00 3.14 19.67
C LEU A 172 13.81 4.01 19.23
N ALA A 173 13.14 4.69 20.17
CA ALA A 173 12.01 5.56 19.86
C ALA A 173 12.40 6.74 18.94
N LYS A 174 13.61 7.30 19.11
CA LYS A 174 14.14 8.38 18.25
C LYS A 174 14.60 7.88 16.89
N PHE A 175 15.00 6.62 16.76
CA PHE A 175 15.47 6.04 15.51
C PHE A 175 14.29 5.55 14.67
N PHE A 176 13.35 4.82 15.29
CA PHE A 176 12.17 4.25 14.65
C PHE A 176 10.95 5.18 14.73
N GLN A 177 11.15 6.47 14.51
CA GLN A 177 10.02 7.40 14.36
C GLN A 177 9.25 7.01 13.11
N VAL A 178 8.02 6.51 13.29
CA VAL A 178 7.16 6.10 12.19
C VAL A 178 6.31 7.29 11.75
N ARG A 179 6.59 7.77 10.55
CA ARG A 179 5.71 8.71 9.87
C ARG A 179 4.66 7.94 9.09
N SER A 180 3.42 8.02 9.56
CA SER A 180 2.25 7.48 8.86
C SER A 180 1.03 8.36 9.13
N ALA A 181 0.19 8.50 8.11
CA ALA A 181 -1.12 9.09 8.20
C ALA A 181 -2.16 8.16 7.56
N THR A 182 -1.83 6.87 7.41
CA THR A 182 -2.74 5.86 6.88
C THR A 182 -4.01 5.86 7.72
N GLN A 183 -5.13 6.12 7.06
CA GLN A 183 -6.45 5.93 7.66
C GLN A 183 -7.02 4.58 7.26
N ARG A 184 -8.05 4.12 7.98
CA ARG A 184 -8.77 2.89 7.63
C ARG A 184 -9.26 2.95 6.18
N GLY A 185 -8.81 2.00 5.37
CA GLY A 185 -9.29 1.73 4.02
C GLY A 185 -10.18 0.50 3.98
N THR A 186 -10.02 -0.29 2.93
CA THR A 186 -10.75 -1.54 2.75
C THR A 186 -10.37 -2.52 3.87
N HIS A 187 -11.34 -3.29 4.33
CA HIS A 187 -11.13 -4.27 5.39
C HIS A 187 -12.22 -5.34 5.35
N GLN A 188 -11.88 -6.54 5.82
CA GLN A 188 -12.85 -7.62 5.98
C GLN A 188 -13.50 -7.56 7.35
N ALA A 189 -14.80 -7.80 7.41
CA ALA A 189 -15.51 -8.17 8.63
C ALA A 189 -16.82 -8.86 8.25
N THR A 190 -17.37 -9.67 9.15
CA THR A 190 -18.74 -10.20 9.02
C THR A 190 -19.72 -9.06 8.78
N GLY A 191 -20.70 -9.27 7.90
CA GLY A 191 -21.70 -8.27 7.55
C GLY A 191 -21.18 -7.10 6.70
N ARG A 192 -19.96 -7.23 6.15
CA ARG A 192 -19.35 -6.26 5.23
C ARG A 192 -18.99 -6.95 3.93
N PRO A 193 -19.84 -6.88 2.90
CA PRO A 193 -19.51 -7.42 1.60
C PRO A 193 -18.23 -6.80 1.05
N VAL A 194 -17.37 -7.64 0.49
CA VAL A 194 -16.11 -7.22 -0.11
C VAL A 194 -15.99 -7.70 -1.56
N TRP A 195 -15.19 -7.01 -2.34
CA TRP A 195 -14.65 -7.49 -3.61
C TRP A 195 -13.13 -7.29 -3.59
N PRO A 196 -12.31 -8.22 -4.08
CA PRO A 196 -12.66 -9.55 -4.61
C PRO A 196 -13.28 -10.47 -3.55
N SER A 197 -14.07 -11.44 -3.99
CA SER A 197 -14.71 -12.43 -3.12
C SER A 197 -14.88 -13.78 -3.83
N PRO A 198 -15.30 -14.86 -3.12
CA PRO A 198 -15.63 -16.12 -3.78
C PRO A 198 -16.71 -15.98 -4.86
N ALA A 199 -17.61 -15.00 -4.73
CA ALA A 199 -18.66 -14.73 -5.72
C ALA A 199 -18.14 -14.02 -6.99
N ASP A 200 -17.05 -13.26 -6.88
CA ASP A 200 -16.43 -12.53 -7.99
C ASP A 200 -14.97 -12.18 -7.65
N SER A 201 -14.05 -12.81 -8.37
CA SER A 201 -12.59 -12.63 -8.23
C SER A 201 -11.94 -12.38 -9.59
N ARG A 202 -12.67 -11.71 -10.50
CA ARG A 202 -12.13 -11.33 -11.81
C ARG A 202 -10.86 -10.50 -11.64
N MET A 203 -9.84 -10.77 -12.45
CA MET A 203 -8.61 -9.97 -12.49
C MET A 203 -8.88 -8.58 -13.04
N VAL A 204 -8.22 -7.56 -12.51
CA VAL A 204 -8.27 -6.19 -13.07
C VAL A 204 -7.40 -6.13 -14.32
N PRO A 205 -7.96 -5.85 -15.52
CA PRO A 205 -7.18 -5.87 -16.76
C PRO A 205 -6.21 -4.66 -16.88
N PRO A 206 -5.15 -4.78 -17.69
CA PRO A 206 -4.18 -3.70 -17.90
C PRO A 206 -4.72 -2.40 -18.51
N GLN A 207 -5.90 -2.44 -19.13
CA GLN A 207 -6.58 -1.28 -19.70
C GLN A 207 -7.76 -0.80 -18.84
N ALA A 208 -7.95 -1.39 -17.65
CA ALA A 208 -9.01 -1.00 -16.74
C ALA A 208 -8.87 0.49 -16.36
N SER A 209 -10.00 1.19 -16.34
CA SER A 209 -10.11 2.56 -15.85
C SER A 209 -11.29 2.68 -14.90
N LEU A 210 -11.07 3.27 -13.73
CA LEU A 210 -12.10 3.60 -12.74
C LEU A 210 -12.84 4.90 -13.10
N VAL A 211 -12.47 5.60 -14.19
CA VAL A 211 -13.09 6.88 -14.52
C VAL A 211 -14.54 6.67 -14.96
N GLY A 212 -15.43 7.43 -14.32
CA GLY A 212 -16.87 7.44 -14.64
C GLY A 212 -17.74 7.15 -13.43
N GLU A 213 -18.97 6.74 -13.72
CA GLU A 213 -20.01 6.58 -12.71
C GLU A 213 -19.90 5.24 -11.99
N HIS A 214 -20.06 5.29 -10.68
CA HIS A 214 -20.16 4.15 -9.80
C HIS A 214 -21.44 4.23 -8.97
N ALA A 215 -21.97 3.07 -8.61
CA ALA A 215 -23.10 2.97 -7.69
C ALA A 215 -22.98 1.73 -6.80
N PHE A 216 -23.50 1.81 -5.58
CA PHE A 216 -23.65 0.64 -4.72
C PHE A 216 -25.14 0.30 -4.53
N SER A 217 -25.43 -0.99 -4.53
CA SER A 217 -26.77 -1.50 -4.23
C SER A 217 -26.70 -2.73 -3.33
N GLY A 218 -27.76 -2.94 -2.55
CA GLY A 218 -27.88 -4.00 -1.56
C GLY A 218 -28.97 -3.69 -0.54
N GLN A 219 -29.39 -4.68 0.24
CA GLN A 219 -30.43 -4.48 1.25
C GLN A 219 -29.99 -3.47 2.31
N GLY A 220 -30.75 -2.38 2.47
CA GLY A 220 -30.41 -1.30 3.41
C GLY A 220 -29.36 -0.31 2.88
N VAL A 221 -28.88 -0.45 1.65
CA VAL A 221 -28.04 0.55 0.98
C VAL A 221 -28.96 1.62 0.38
N PRO A 222 -28.72 2.93 0.61
CA PRO A 222 -29.50 3.99 -0.01
C PRO A 222 -29.50 3.89 -1.54
N GLU A 223 -30.67 4.00 -2.16
CA GLU A 223 -30.80 3.92 -3.63
C GLU A 223 -29.96 5.00 -4.35
N ALA A 224 -29.81 6.17 -3.72
CA ALA A 224 -29.03 7.29 -4.22
C ALA A 224 -27.51 7.15 -4.02
N PHE A 225 -27.00 5.98 -3.60
CA PHE A 225 -25.56 5.75 -3.44
C PHE A 225 -24.86 5.64 -4.80
N ARG A 226 -24.70 6.79 -5.46
CA ARG A 226 -24.08 7.00 -6.76
C ARG A 226 -23.02 8.11 -6.69
N PHE A 227 -21.90 7.93 -7.34
CA PHE A 227 -20.79 8.89 -7.34
C PHE A 227 -19.96 8.80 -8.61
N GLN A 228 -19.18 9.86 -8.88
CA GLN A 228 -18.27 9.94 -10.01
C GLN A 228 -16.83 9.83 -9.55
N VAL A 229 -16.02 9.08 -10.31
CA VAL A 229 -14.57 9.02 -10.14
C VAL A 229 -13.92 9.72 -11.34
N GLY A 230 -13.02 10.67 -11.06
CA GLY A 230 -12.28 11.42 -12.08
C GLY A 230 -10.90 10.82 -12.38
N ALA A 231 -10.25 11.30 -13.45
CA ALA A 231 -8.95 10.80 -13.90
C ALA A 231 -7.84 10.88 -12.82
N GLN A 232 -7.93 11.81 -11.87
CA GLN A 232 -6.97 11.95 -10.78
C GLN A 232 -6.98 10.77 -9.78
N GLN A 233 -8.02 9.94 -9.83
CA GLN A 233 -8.23 8.76 -8.99
C GLN A 233 -8.20 7.45 -9.80
N ASP A 234 -7.80 7.52 -11.08
CA ASP A 234 -7.69 6.32 -11.89
C ASP A 234 -6.47 5.46 -11.49
N LEU A 235 -6.40 4.24 -12.02
CA LEU A 235 -5.26 3.35 -11.84
C LEU A 235 -3.99 4.01 -12.39
N MET A 236 -3.02 4.23 -11.50
CA MET A 236 -1.69 4.71 -11.92
C MET A 236 -0.93 3.60 -12.65
N PRO A 237 -0.08 3.94 -13.64
CA PRO A 237 0.84 2.99 -14.23
C PRO A 237 1.82 2.44 -13.19
N ALA A 238 2.37 1.26 -13.47
CA ALA A 238 3.45 0.70 -12.66
C ALA A 238 4.69 1.61 -12.74
N ILE A 239 5.44 1.73 -11.66
CA ILE A 239 6.70 2.46 -11.68
C ILE A 239 7.77 1.52 -12.28
N GLU A 240 8.26 1.88 -13.46
CA GLU A 240 9.36 1.18 -14.12
C GLU A 240 10.69 1.80 -13.67
N LEU A 241 11.36 1.14 -12.72
CA LEU A 241 12.65 1.57 -12.20
C LEU A 241 13.78 1.03 -13.08
N ALA A 242 14.54 1.94 -13.69
CA ALA A 242 15.84 1.64 -14.26
C ALA A 242 16.94 2.06 -13.29
N GLN A 243 18.03 1.29 -13.25
CA GLN A 243 19.15 1.52 -12.34
C GLN A 243 20.47 1.30 -13.08
N ARG A 244 21.46 2.14 -12.77
CA ARG A 244 22.82 2.03 -13.29
C ARG A 244 23.82 2.26 -12.17
N ASN A 245 24.83 1.41 -12.08
CA ASN A 245 25.98 1.69 -11.21
C ASN A 245 26.93 2.66 -11.90
N ALA A 246 27.29 3.74 -11.22
CA ALA A 246 28.30 4.70 -11.63
C ALA A 246 29.31 4.87 -10.48
N ASP A 247 30.46 4.20 -10.60
CA ASP A 247 31.55 4.25 -9.62
C ASP A 247 31.13 3.95 -8.17
N GLY A 248 30.16 3.05 -7.98
CA GLY A 248 29.62 2.65 -6.69
C GLY A 248 28.41 3.44 -6.20
N ALA A 249 28.00 4.50 -6.91
CA ALA A 249 26.69 5.15 -6.73
C ALA A 249 25.64 4.49 -7.64
N TRP A 250 24.38 4.43 -7.19
CA TRP A 250 23.30 3.87 -8.01
C TRP A 250 22.41 4.98 -8.55
N ALA A 251 22.56 5.29 -9.84
CA ALA A 251 21.67 6.22 -10.53
C ALA A 251 20.34 5.49 -10.84
N LEU A 252 19.26 5.95 -10.23
CA LEU A 252 17.91 5.45 -10.45
C LEU A 252 17.15 6.42 -11.35
N THR A 253 16.42 5.88 -12.33
CA THR A 253 15.57 6.66 -13.23
C THR A 253 14.24 5.95 -13.44
N TRP A 254 13.16 6.72 -13.64
CA TRP A 254 11.82 6.19 -13.89
C TRP A 254 10.96 7.23 -14.61
N THR A 255 9.85 6.78 -15.19
CA THR A 255 8.80 7.69 -15.70
C THR A 255 7.82 8.00 -14.57
N PRO A 256 7.67 9.27 -14.13
CA PRO A 256 6.74 9.60 -13.05
C PRO A 256 5.29 9.32 -13.47
N PRO A 257 4.47 8.64 -12.64
CA PRO A 257 3.05 8.45 -12.94
C PRO A 257 2.33 9.81 -13.10
N PRO A 258 1.54 10.05 -14.16
CA PRO A 258 0.98 11.37 -14.45
C PRO A 258 0.08 11.97 -13.36
N THR A 259 -0.59 11.12 -12.58
CA THR A 259 -1.51 11.52 -11.50
C THR A 259 -0.89 11.36 -10.11
N ALA A 260 0.43 11.14 -10.03
CA ALA A 260 1.15 11.13 -8.77
C ALA A 260 1.04 12.51 -8.10
N ARG A 261 0.71 12.50 -6.80
CA ARG A 261 0.75 13.66 -5.91
C ARG A 261 2.14 13.86 -5.33
N ALA A 262 2.84 12.77 -5.03
CA ALA A 262 4.22 12.75 -4.53
C ALA A 262 4.83 11.37 -4.76
N GLN A 263 6.14 11.25 -4.53
CA GLN A 263 6.87 10.00 -4.68
C GLN A 263 7.84 9.76 -3.52
N PHE A 264 8.21 8.51 -3.28
CA PHE A 264 9.19 8.15 -2.25
C PHE A 264 9.91 6.86 -2.64
N LEU A 265 11.23 6.83 -2.43
CA LEU A 265 12.05 5.65 -2.63
C LEU A 265 12.76 5.30 -1.32
N ALA A 266 12.94 4.00 -1.08
CA ALA A 266 13.78 3.50 -0.02
C ALA A 266 14.44 2.20 -0.44
N ALA A 267 15.61 1.93 0.11
CA ALA A 267 16.31 0.68 -0.06
C ALA A 267 16.76 0.12 1.29
N MET A 268 16.74 -1.20 1.42
CA MET A 268 17.24 -1.91 2.60
C MET A 268 18.14 -3.06 2.16
N GLY A 269 19.27 -3.24 2.83
CA GLY A 269 20.22 -4.31 2.51
C GLY A 269 21.15 -4.64 3.67
N GLY A 270 21.90 -5.73 3.55
CA GLY A 270 22.93 -6.10 4.52
C GLY A 270 24.26 -5.39 4.24
N ARG A 271 25.02 -5.08 5.29
CA ARG A 271 26.40 -4.55 5.18
C ARG A 271 27.46 -5.48 5.74
N GLY A 272 27.04 -6.47 6.53
CA GLY A 272 27.90 -7.44 7.20
C GLY A 272 27.06 -8.35 8.10
N LYS A 273 27.73 -9.11 8.96
CA LYS A 273 27.03 -9.99 9.93
C LYS A 273 26.23 -9.13 10.91
N ASN A 274 24.92 -9.32 10.94
CA ASN A 274 23.98 -8.59 11.79
C ASN A 274 23.98 -7.06 11.56
N GLU A 275 24.42 -6.59 10.39
CA GLU A 275 24.40 -5.15 10.06
C GLU A 275 23.44 -4.86 8.90
N MET A 276 22.53 -3.92 9.13
CA MET A 276 21.51 -3.49 8.17
C MET A 276 21.75 -2.05 7.73
N VAL A 277 21.57 -1.79 6.44
CA VAL A 277 21.56 -0.45 5.86
C VAL A 277 20.15 -0.12 5.42
N LEU A 278 19.72 1.08 5.79
CA LEU A 278 18.53 1.76 5.31
C LEU A 278 18.97 2.98 4.51
N TRP A 279 18.37 3.18 3.36
CA TRP A 279 18.46 4.42 2.61
C TRP A 279 17.07 4.90 2.20
N THR A 280 16.82 6.20 2.24
CA THR A 280 15.58 6.81 1.76
C THR A 280 15.85 8.01 0.87
N SER A 281 14.93 8.35 -0.03
CA SER A 281 15.06 9.53 -0.91
C SER A 281 14.80 10.87 -0.19
N ALA A 282 14.40 10.85 1.08
CA ALA A 282 14.07 12.05 1.86
C ALA A 282 15.28 12.97 2.06
N GLU A 283 15.07 14.28 2.12
CA GLU A 283 16.14 15.21 2.50
C GLU A 283 16.43 15.21 4.01
N VAL A 284 15.57 14.59 4.81
CA VAL A 284 15.67 14.48 6.27
C VAL A 284 15.88 13.03 6.72
N PRO A 285 16.39 12.79 7.95
CA PRO A 285 16.54 11.43 8.49
C PRO A 285 15.16 10.77 8.68
N GLU A 286 14.75 9.96 7.71
CA GLU A 286 13.47 9.24 7.68
C GLU A 286 13.74 7.77 7.37
N THR A 287 13.16 6.86 8.17
CA THR A 287 13.31 5.41 7.98
C THR A 287 12.39 4.85 6.89
N GLY A 288 11.26 5.53 6.65
CA GLY A 288 10.32 5.19 5.59
C GLY A 288 9.37 4.03 5.91
N PHE A 289 9.43 3.45 7.11
CA PHE A 289 8.62 2.26 7.46
C PHE A 289 7.11 2.50 7.36
N GLY A 290 6.64 3.71 7.69
CA GLY A 290 5.22 4.08 7.58
C GLY A 290 4.83 4.69 6.23
N LEU A 291 5.77 4.84 5.30
CA LEU A 291 5.57 5.57 4.04
C LEU A 291 5.20 4.67 2.86
N PHE A 292 5.44 3.35 2.92
CA PHE A 292 5.04 2.43 1.84
C PHE A 292 3.58 1.95 1.95
N ASP A 293 2.68 2.90 2.17
CA ASP A 293 1.25 2.66 2.31
C ASP A 293 0.47 3.87 1.80
N TYR A 294 -0.84 3.75 1.68
CA TYR A 294 -1.73 4.86 1.34
C TYR A 294 -1.65 5.99 2.38
N GLN A 295 -1.56 7.22 1.92
CA GLN A 295 -1.47 8.41 2.78
C GLN A 295 -2.59 9.39 2.46
N THR A 296 -2.99 10.19 3.44
CA THR A 296 -3.99 11.25 3.21
C THR A 296 -3.41 12.38 2.36
N ASN A 297 -4.26 13.09 1.62
CA ASN A 297 -3.81 14.21 0.77
C ASN A 297 -3.06 15.27 1.60
N ALA A 298 -3.59 15.61 2.79
CA ALA A 298 -2.98 16.60 3.67
C ALA A 298 -1.61 16.17 4.22
N ALA A 299 -1.44 14.86 4.51
CA ALA A 299 -0.16 14.35 4.97
C ALA A 299 0.89 14.37 3.86
N VAL A 300 0.51 13.95 2.64
CA VAL A 300 1.39 14.03 1.46
C VAL A 300 1.84 15.46 1.20
N ASP A 301 0.91 16.42 1.22
CA ASP A 301 1.24 17.84 1.00
C ASP A 301 2.18 18.40 2.05
N ARG A 302 1.96 18.05 3.32
CA ARG A 302 2.84 18.43 4.41
C ARG A 302 4.24 17.83 4.22
N TRP A 303 4.32 16.55 3.90
CA TRP A 303 5.60 15.84 3.79
C TRP A 303 6.39 16.20 2.54
N LEU A 304 5.72 16.67 1.49
CA LEU A 304 6.37 17.36 0.36
C LEU A 304 7.06 18.66 0.82
N LYS A 305 6.36 19.51 1.60
CA LYS A 305 6.93 20.76 2.14
C LYS A 305 8.07 20.51 3.11
N GLU A 306 7.95 19.47 3.93
CA GLU A 306 8.99 19.01 4.86
C GLU A 306 10.13 18.25 4.15
N LYS A 307 10.06 18.08 2.83
CA LYS A 307 11.05 17.39 1.99
C LYS A 307 11.32 15.93 2.40
N VAL A 308 10.32 15.30 2.99
CA VAL A 308 10.31 13.87 3.27
C VAL A 308 9.97 13.10 1.99
N LEU A 309 9.09 13.66 1.14
CA LEU A 309 8.69 13.08 -0.13
C LEU A 309 9.31 13.85 -1.31
N LEU A 310 9.52 13.14 -2.40
CA LEU A 310 9.92 13.72 -3.68
C LEU A 310 8.72 14.36 -4.39
N SER A 311 9.01 15.39 -5.19
CA SER A 311 8.04 16.01 -6.09
C SER A 311 7.41 14.97 -7.03
N PRO A 312 6.13 15.15 -7.43
CA PRO A 312 5.48 14.25 -8.40
C PRO A 312 6.16 14.24 -9.77
N SER A 313 6.97 15.25 -10.10
CA SER A 313 7.71 15.33 -11.37
C SER A 313 9.13 14.75 -11.30
N THR A 314 9.61 14.38 -10.10
CA THR A 314 10.95 13.79 -9.96
C THR A 314 11.02 12.46 -10.70
N SER A 315 11.97 12.31 -11.62
CA SER A 315 12.16 11.14 -12.46
C SER A 315 13.50 10.44 -12.27
N GLN A 316 14.34 10.96 -11.37
CA GLN A 316 15.67 10.42 -11.10
C GLN A 316 16.08 10.64 -9.64
N CYS A 317 16.91 9.73 -9.12
CA CYS A 317 17.51 9.83 -7.80
C CYS A 317 18.77 8.96 -7.75
N THR A 318 19.87 9.49 -7.22
CA THR A 318 21.08 8.68 -7.01
C THR A 318 21.15 8.20 -5.57
N VAL A 319 21.32 6.90 -5.36
CA VAL A 319 21.75 6.36 -4.07
C VAL A 319 23.26 6.62 -3.94
N PRO A 320 23.72 7.33 -2.90
CA PRO A 320 25.11 7.71 -2.78
C PRO A 320 26.09 6.54 -2.79
N LYS A 321 27.30 6.83 -3.28
CA LYS A 321 28.40 5.87 -3.25
C LYS A 321 28.67 5.36 -1.83
N GLY A 322 28.87 4.05 -1.70
CA GLY A 322 29.25 3.42 -0.44
C GLY A 322 28.11 3.16 0.55
N VAL A 323 26.86 3.48 0.19
CA VAL A 323 25.67 3.10 0.97
C VAL A 323 25.46 1.58 0.91
N PHE A 324 25.48 1.01 -0.29
CA PHE A 324 25.39 -0.44 -0.52
C PHE A 324 26.68 -0.95 -1.17
N THR A 325 27.51 -1.66 -0.41
CA THR A 325 28.85 -2.14 -0.83
C THR A 325 28.93 -3.66 -1.04
N GLY A 326 27.83 -4.40 -0.84
CA GLY A 326 27.74 -5.87 -0.95
C GLY A 326 26.76 -6.35 -2.04
N GLU A 327 25.91 -7.34 -1.73
CA GLU A 327 24.89 -7.97 -2.61
C GLU A 327 23.74 -7.04 -3.07
N GLY A 328 23.93 -5.72 -2.97
CA GLY A 328 22.90 -4.72 -3.23
C GLY A 328 21.93 -4.55 -2.07
N GLY A 329 20.69 -4.19 -2.39
CA GLY A 329 19.61 -3.96 -1.44
C GLY A 329 18.26 -4.01 -2.12
N MET A 330 17.22 -4.39 -1.39
CA MET A 330 15.85 -4.33 -1.85
C MET A 330 15.42 -2.87 -1.95
N LEU A 331 15.34 -2.36 -3.19
CA LEU A 331 14.81 -1.05 -3.53
C LEU A 331 13.28 -1.14 -3.65
N ARG A 332 12.59 -0.15 -3.09
CA ARG A 332 11.15 0.05 -3.23
C ARG A 332 10.90 1.49 -3.63
N ALA A 333 9.96 1.69 -4.54
CA ALA A 333 9.41 2.97 -4.91
C ALA A 333 7.90 2.99 -4.68
N ILE A 334 7.38 4.15 -4.31
CA ILE A 334 5.94 4.41 -4.23
C ILE A 334 5.63 5.77 -4.85
N ALA A 335 4.56 5.82 -5.63
CA ALA A 335 3.87 7.03 -6.02
C ALA A 335 2.52 7.06 -5.30
N TYR A 336 2.20 8.19 -4.67
CA TYR A 336 0.92 8.41 -4.00
C TYR A 336 -0.03 9.08 -4.98
N GLY A 337 -1.21 8.50 -5.20
CA GLY A 337 -2.30 9.19 -5.90
C GLY A 337 -3.06 10.11 -4.95
N SER A 338 -3.93 10.95 -5.49
CA SER A 338 -4.80 11.78 -4.64
C SER A 338 -5.99 10.96 -4.15
N GLU A 339 -6.18 10.85 -2.83
CA GLU A 339 -7.38 10.23 -2.27
C GLU A 339 -8.63 11.05 -2.61
N LEU A 340 -9.76 10.37 -2.78
CA LEU A 340 -11.08 10.96 -2.99
C LEU A 340 -11.97 10.59 -1.81
N ASN A 341 -12.48 11.61 -1.14
CA ASN A 341 -13.41 11.48 -0.03
C ASN A 341 -14.71 12.20 -0.40
N LEU A 342 -15.77 11.44 -0.63
CA LEU A 342 -17.09 11.95 -0.99
C LEU A 342 -18.11 11.58 0.08
N ALA A 343 -19.11 12.42 0.22
CA ALA A 343 -20.25 12.16 1.08
C ALA A 343 -21.47 12.92 0.58
N HIS A 344 -22.65 12.34 0.80
CA HIS A 344 -23.91 12.94 0.40
C HIS A 344 -24.91 12.97 1.57
N PRO A 345 -25.53 14.12 1.88
CA PRO A 345 -25.23 15.42 1.27
C PRO A 345 -23.80 15.90 1.59
N PRO A 346 -23.21 16.80 0.78
CA PRO A 346 -21.93 17.42 1.10
C PRO A 346 -21.95 18.08 2.47
N ARG A 347 -20.79 18.16 3.13
CA ARG A 347 -20.69 18.78 4.45
C ARG A 347 -21.11 20.27 4.37
N PRO A 348 -22.09 20.71 5.19
CA PRO A 348 -22.46 22.11 5.26
C PRO A 348 -21.30 22.98 5.70
N THR A 349 -21.21 24.20 5.14
CA THR A 349 -20.22 25.21 5.54
C THR A 349 -20.58 25.88 6.86
N ASP A 350 -21.87 25.93 7.22
CA ASP A 350 -22.32 26.45 8.51
C ASP A 350 -22.06 25.41 9.63
N PRO A 351 -21.17 25.70 10.59
CA PRO A 351 -20.87 24.78 11.69
C PRO A 351 -22.05 24.58 12.66
N LYS A 352 -23.10 25.39 12.60
CA LYS A 352 -24.31 25.19 13.41
C LYS A 352 -25.25 24.13 12.83
N GLN A 353 -25.14 23.84 11.53
CA GLN A 353 -25.95 22.83 10.88
C GLN A 353 -25.37 21.43 11.13
N ALA A 354 -26.18 20.52 11.67
CA ALA A 354 -25.79 19.12 11.80
C ALA A 354 -25.54 18.50 10.41
N TRP A 355 -24.49 17.69 10.30
CA TRP A 355 -24.17 16.96 9.09
C TRP A 355 -24.47 15.48 9.26
N GLU A 356 -25.41 14.98 8.48
CA GLU A 356 -25.91 13.60 8.55
C GLU A 356 -25.82 12.94 7.17
N PRO A 357 -24.67 12.37 6.79
CA PRO A 357 -24.51 11.75 5.48
C PRO A 357 -25.39 10.51 5.35
N GLN A 358 -26.09 10.39 4.22
CA GLN A 358 -26.72 9.14 3.80
C GLN A 358 -25.65 8.14 3.37
N TRP A 359 -24.64 8.58 2.62
CA TRP A 359 -23.53 7.74 2.24
C TRP A 359 -22.20 8.49 2.19
N ALA A 360 -21.11 7.73 2.26
CA ALA A 360 -19.76 8.24 2.05
C ALA A 360 -18.88 7.22 1.30
N VAL A 361 -17.91 7.73 0.52
CA VAL A 361 -16.90 6.94 -0.19
C VAL A 361 -15.52 7.45 0.18
N LYS A 362 -14.61 6.51 0.40
CA LYS A 362 -13.17 6.77 0.38
C LYS A 362 -12.52 5.93 -0.71
N LEU A 363 -11.85 6.58 -1.65
CA LEU A 363 -11.04 5.93 -2.69
C LEU A 363 -9.59 6.36 -2.52
N ARG A 364 -8.68 5.38 -2.47
CA ARG A 364 -7.22 5.63 -2.33
C ARG A 364 -6.47 4.91 -3.44
N VAL A 365 -5.47 5.57 -4.02
CA VAL A 365 -4.67 5.04 -5.13
C VAL A 365 -3.19 5.11 -4.80
N LYS A 366 -2.46 4.04 -5.08
CA LYS A 366 -0.99 4.01 -5.04
C LYS A 366 -0.43 3.22 -6.21
N SER A 367 0.80 3.52 -6.59
CA SER A 367 1.62 2.68 -7.46
C SER A 367 2.90 2.37 -6.71
N GLN A 368 3.33 1.13 -6.71
CA GLN A 368 4.55 0.68 -6.05
C GLN A 368 5.38 -0.14 -7.02
N SER A 369 6.69 -0.15 -6.79
CA SER A 369 7.60 -1.01 -7.52
C SER A 369 8.70 -1.49 -6.60
N THR A 370 9.17 -2.71 -6.83
CA THR A 370 10.28 -3.30 -6.08
C THR A 370 11.35 -3.80 -7.02
N ALA A 371 12.61 -3.57 -6.69
CA ALA A 371 13.76 -4.03 -7.44
C ALA A 371 14.88 -4.44 -6.48
N MET A 372 15.84 -5.22 -6.96
CA MET A 372 17.09 -5.48 -6.24
C MET A 372 18.18 -4.61 -6.85
N LEU A 373 18.86 -3.80 -6.02
CA LEU A 373 19.97 -2.99 -6.51
C LEU A 373 21.06 -3.88 -7.12
N GLY A 374 21.49 -3.58 -8.34
CA GLY A 374 22.51 -4.35 -9.06
C GLY A 374 22.05 -5.62 -9.75
N MET A 375 20.77 -6.00 -9.63
CA MET A 375 20.15 -6.95 -10.54
C MET A 375 19.32 -6.17 -11.54
N GLU A 376 19.70 -6.20 -12.82
CA GLU A 376 18.86 -5.64 -13.88
C GLU A 376 17.53 -6.41 -13.90
N GLY A 377 16.43 -5.66 -13.78
CA GLY A 377 15.08 -6.21 -13.84
C GLY A 377 14.76 -6.63 -15.26
N GLY A 378 14.90 -7.92 -15.55
CA GLY A 378 14.44 -8.54 -16.79
C GLY A 378 15.57 -9.20 -17.57
N MET A 379 15.46 -10.52 -17.73
CA MET A 379 16.19 -11.25 -18.77
C MET A 379 16.00 -10.54 -20.11
N PRO A 380 17.06 -10.19 -20.85
CA PRO A 380 16.89 -9.74 -22.22
C PRO A 380 16.26 -10.90 -22.98
N THR A 381 15.10 -10.68 -23.60
CA THR A 381 14.57 -11.54 -24.66
C THR A 381 15.53 -11.45 -25.84
N ARG A 382 16.65 -12.16 -25.73
CA ARG A 382 17.59 -12.35 -26.82
C ARG A 382 16.87 -13.26 -27.81
N GLY A 383 16.30 -12.64 -28.84
CA GLY A 383 15.61 -13.34 -29.92
C GLY A 383 16.51 -14.45 -30.44
N MET A 384 16.13 -15.70 -30.15
CA MET A 384 16.63 -16.84 -30.88
C MET A 384 15.83 -16.90 -32.19
N PRO A 385 16.48 -17.00 -33.36
CA PRO A 385 15.79 -17.13 -34.62
C PRO A 385 14.96 -18.42 -34.59
N ALA A 386 13.69 -18.31 -34.95
CA ALA A 386 12.77 -19.43 -35.03
C ALA A 386 13.23 -20.38 -36.16
N GLU A 387 13.76 -21.54 -35.80
CA GLU A 387 13.75 -22.68 -36.71
C GLU A 387 12.35 -23.29 -36.74
N PRO A 388 11.81 -23.62 -37.92
CA PRO A 388 10.47 -24.16 -38.04
C PRO A 388 10.39 -25.57 -37.46
N ALA A 389 9.50 -25.78 -36.49
CA ALA A 389 9.20 -27.09 -35.94
C ALA A 389 8.51 -27.99 -36.99
N PRO A 390 8.80 -29.30 -37.04
CA PRO A 390 8.13 -30.22 -37.95
C PRO A 390 6.69 -30.50 -37.49
N ALA A 391 5.79 -30.73 -38.46
CA ALA A 391 4.36 -30.90 -38.24
C ALA A 391 4.03 -32.19 -37.43
N PRO A 392 2.93 -32.21 -36.65
CA PRO A 392 2.59 -33.35 -35.80
C PRO A 392 1.96 -34.49 -36.61
N GLN A 393 2.42 -35.72 -36.39
CA GLN A 393 1.71 -36.95 -36.77
C GLN A 393 0.72 -37.33 -35.67
N GLU A 394 -0.52 -37.60 -36.09
CA GLU A 394 -1.59 -38.15 -35.25
C GLU A 394 -1.32 -39.63 -34.93
N GLU A 395 -1.16 -39.97 -33.65
CA GLU A 395 -1.36 -41.33 -33.17
C GLU A 395 -2.17 -41.35 -31.87
N GLY A 396 -3.39 -41.89 -31.98
CA GLY A 396 -3.85 -42.97 -31.10
C GLY A 396 -3.92 -42.70 -29.60
N ASN A 397 -5.02 -42.07 -29.19
CA ASN A 397 -5.61 -42.09 -27.85
C ASN A 397 -5.48 -43.45 -27.12
N LYS A 398 -4.68 -43.52 -26.03
CA LYS A 398 -4.84 -44.46 -24.90
C LYS A 398 -4.22 -43.87 -23.62
N LEU A 399 -5.06 -43.38 -22.72
CA LEU A 399 -4.71 -43.04 -21.33
C LEU A 399 -4.26 -44.32 -20.57
N PRO A 400 -3.12 -44.32 -19.84
CA PRO A 400 -2.75 -45.44 -18.99
C PRO A 400 -3.61 -45.48 -17.72
N ASN A 401 -4.14 -46.66 -17.39
CA ASN A 401 -4.95 -46.92 -16.20
C ASN A 401 -4.12 -46.86 -14.91
N ALA A 402 -4.76 -46.38 -13.83
CA ALA A 402 -4.17 -46.09 -12.52
C ALA A 402 -3.58 -47.29 -11.73
N LYS A 403 -3.45 -48.48 -12.33
CA LYS A 403 -2.89 -49.67 -11.69
C LYS A 403 -1.40 -49.91 -12.01
N ASP A 404 -0.84 -49.23 -13.01
CA ASP A 404 0.60 -49.33 -13.34
C ASP A 404 1.48 -48.30 -12.60
N LEU A 405 0.88 -47.37 -11.87
CA LEU A 405 1.57 -46.29 -11.14
C LEU A 405 1.86 -46.61 -9.66
N LEU A 406 1.44 -47.78 -9.15
CA LEU A 406 1.56 -48.15 -7.73
C LEU A 406 2.58 -49.26 -7.41
N LYS A 407 3.33 -49.77 -8.39
CA LYS A 407 4.41 -50.76 -8.16
C LYS A 407 5.82 -50.17 -8.00
N GLY A 408 5.95 -48.84 -8.02
CA GLY A 408 7.26 -48.18 -7.95
C GLY A 408 7.67 -47.63 -6.57
N ILE A 409 6.78 -47.65 -5.57
CA ILE A 409 6.97 -46.83 -4.35
C ILE A 409 7.19 -47.66 -3.07
N PHE A 410 6.92 -48.97 -3.07
CA PHE A 410 7.45 -49.90 -2.07
C PHE A 410 7.69 -51.23 -2.77
N GLY A 411 8.94 -51.65 -2.91
CA GLY A 411 9.34 -52.71 -3.85
C GLY A 411 8.87 -54.12 -3.49
N ARG A 412 7.59 -54.43 -3.76
CA ARG A 412 7.02 -55.65 -4.35
C ARG A 412 5.50 -55.59 -4.35
#